data_AF-A0AAI9G985-F1
#
_entry.id   AF-A0AAI9G985-F1
#
_cell.length_a   1.000
_cell.length_b   1.000
_cell.length_c   1.000
_cell.angle_alpha   90.00
_cell.angle_beta   90.00
_cell.angle_gamma   90.00
#
_symmetry.space_group_name_H-M   'P 1'
#
loop_
_entity.id
_entity.type
_entity.pdbx_description
1 polymer ?
#
loop_
_entity_poly.entity_id
_entity_poly.type
_entity_poly.pdbx_seq_one_letter_code
_entity_poly.pdbx_strand_id
1 'polypeptide(L)'
;MLLFINSDDQQQQQQVNLFNHLLFEEKIRGFETVYIIDLAKEQRPFRGEAEYIHDNHGFYSARYLPTQTPQIMVVGRQGVRQVYRLTEFLGHYLPPSAKEFP
;
A
#
# COMPACT_ATOMS: atom_id res chain seq x y z
N MET A 1 -0.77 -8.72 3.59
CA MET A 1 -0.23 -7.88 2.50
C MET A 1 0.32 -6.61 3.12
N LEU A 2 1.45 -6.11 2.63
CA LEU A 2 2.04 -4.84 3.08
C LEU A 2 1.98 -3.84 1.91
N LEU A 3 1.50 -2.64 2.17
CA LEU A 3 1.60 -1.49 1.26
C LEU A 3 2.53 -0.47 1.91
N PHE A 4 3.73 -0.33 1.36
CA PHE A 4 4.69 0.71 1.75
C PHE A 4 4.34 2.01 1.03
N ILE A 5 4.21 3.09 1.79
CA ILE A 5 3.92 4.44 1.28
C ILE A 5 4.90 5.44 1.87
N ASN A 6 4.96 6.62 1.29
CA ASN A 6 5.54 7.79 1.93
C ASN A 6 4.51 8.91 1.93
N SER A 7 3.87 9.15 3.07
CA SER A 7 2.83 10.18 3.15
C SER A 7 3.38 11.62 3.06
N ASP A 8 4.71 11.82 3.08
CA ASP A 8 5.33 13.10 2.71
C ASP A 8 5.17 13.43 1.22
N ASP A 9 4.93 12.43 0.38
CA ASP A 9 4.67 12.59 -1.04
C ASP A 9 3.16 12.72 -1.31
N GLN A 10 2.72 13.96 -1.55
CA GLN A 10 1.32 14.26 -1.83
C GLN A 10 0.80 13.62 -3.13
N GLN A 11 1.68 13.26 -4.08
CA GLN A 11 1.25 12.63 -5.33
C GLN A 11 0.73 11.21 -5.09
N GLN A 12 1.17 10.55 -4.01
CA GLN A 12 0.72 9.18 -3.66
C GLN A 12 -0.67 9.16 -3.03
N GLN A 13 -1.14 10.29 -2.49
CA GLN A 13 -2.37 10.37 -1.69
C GLN A 13 -3.60 9.85 -2.47
N GLN A 14 -3.71 10.19 -3.75
CA GLN A 14 -4.84 9.75 -4.58
C GLN A 14 -4.86 8.23 -4.76
N GLN A 15 -3.70 7.62 -5.01
CA GLN A 15 -3.58 6.18 -5.20
C GLN A 15 -3.86 5.41 -3.90
N VAL A 16 -3.38 5.92 -2.75
CA VAL A 16 -3.65 5.32 -1.44
C VAL A 16 -5.12 5.43 -1.06
N ASN A 17 -5.76 6.58 -1.34
CA ASN A 17 -7.20 6.75 -1.10
C ASN A 17 -8.03 5.79 -1.96
N LEU A 18 -7.66 5.62 -3.24
CA LEU A 18 -8.31 4.66 -4.12
C LEU A 18 -8.14 3.23 -3.59
N PHE A 19 -6.93 2.86 -3.16
CA PHE A 19 -6.67 1.56 -2.56
C PHE A 19 -7.55 1.31 -1.32
N ASN A 20 -7.64 2.28 -0.40
CA ASN A 20 -8.52 2.20 0.76
C ASN A 20 -9.99 2.06 0.38
N HIS A 21 -10.44 2.80 -0.64
CA HIS A 21 -11.81 2.69 -1.13
C HIS A 21 -12.10 1.29 -1.69
N LEU A 22 -11.18 0.71 -2.46
CA LEU A 22 -11.33 -0.65 -2.99
C LEU A 22 -11.28 -1.72 -1.88
N LEU A 23 -10.57 -1.49 -0.77
CA LEU A 23 -10.64 -2.34 0.41
C LEU A 23 -12.02 -2.25 1.08
N PHE A 24 -12.53 -1.03 1.27
CA PHE A 24 -13.86 -0.78 1.86
C PHE A 24 -15.00 -1.39 1.03
N GLU A 25 -14.92 -1.30 -0.30
CA GLU A 25 -15.87 -1.95 -1.21
C GLU A 25 -15.68 -3.47 -1.31
N GLU A 26 -14.76 -4.04 -0.53
CA GLU A 26 -14.35 -5.44 -0.56
C GLU A 26 -13.94 -5.93 -1.97
N LYS A 27 -13.44 -5.06 -2.85
CA LYS A 27 -12.98 -5.45 -4.19
C LYS A 27 -11.63 -6.14 -4.14
N ILE A 28 -10.77 -5.71 -3.23
CA ILE A 28 -9.49 -6.36 -2.94
C ILE A 28 -9.75 -7.45 -1.87
N ARG A 29 -9.71 -8.72 -2.28
CA ARG A 29 -9.98 -9.89 -1.41
C ARG A 29 -8.80 -10.89 -1.43
N GLY A 30 -8.84 -11.85 -0.52
CA GLY A 30 -7.86 -12.96 -0.48
C GLY A 30 -6.62 -12.69 0.38
N PHE A 31 -6.60 -11.58 1.11
CA PHE A 31 -5.57 -11.27 2.10
C PHE A 31 -6.19 -11.22 3.49
N GLU A 32 -5.69 -12.02 4.42
CA GLU A 32 -6.19 -12.08 5.81
C GLU A 32 -6.03 -10.74 6.53
N THR A 33 -4.92 -10.03 6.27
CA THR A 33 -4.65 -8.72 6.86
C THR A 33 -3.90 -7.85 5.86
N VAL A 34 -4.26 -6.58 5.82
CA VAL A 34 -3.60 -5.56 5.01
C VAL A 34 -3.01 -4.51 5.95
N TYR A 35 -1.70 -4.31 5.83
CA TYR A 35 -0.97 -3.28 6.56
C TYR A 35 -0.53 -2.18 5.62
N ILE A 36 -0.71 -0.93 6.03
CA ILE A 36 -0.09 0.23 5.40
C ILE A 36 1.08 0.65 6.27
N ILE A 37 2.28 0.57 5.70
CA ILE A 37 3.53 0.93 6.35
C ILE A 37 3.98 2.29 5.80
N ASP A 38 3.91 3.33 6.62
CA ASP A 38 4.24 4.68 6.23
C ASP A 38 5.67 5.04 6.63
N LEU A 39 6.47 5.43 5.63
CA LEU A 39 7.88 5.79 5.76
C LEU A 39 8.11 7.31 5.93
N ALA A 40 7.04 8.09 6.04
CA ALA A 40 7.11 9.53 6.26
C ALA A 40 7.87 9.88 7.55
N LYS A 41 8.47 11.07 7.60
CA LYS A 41 9.21 11.53 8.79
C LYS A 41 8.27 11.72 9.99
N GLU A 42 7.10 12.28 9.73
CA GLU A 42 6.11 12.63 10.73
C GLU A 42 4.89 11.72 10.61
N GLN A 43 4.30 11.34 11.75
CA GLN A 43 3.08 10.55 11.75
C GLN A 43 1.92 11.38 11.19
N ARG A 44 1.16 10.80 10.27
CA ARG A 44 -0.04 11.45 9.71
C ARG A 44 -1.32 10.77 10.18
N PRO A 45 -2.43 11.52 10.33
CA PRO A 45 -3.73 10.92 10.55
C PRO A 45 -4.08 9.99 9.39
N PHE A 46 -4.46 8.76 9.70
CA PHE A 46 -4.92 7.78 8.73
C PHE A 46 -6.34 7.33 9.06
N ARG A 47 -7.15 7.16 8.03
CA ARG A 47 -8.51 6.57 8.11
C ARG A 47 -8.67 5.60 6.94
N GLY A 48 -9.02 4.36 7.24
CA GLY A 48 -9.24 3.30 6.26
C GLY A 48 -9.37 1.94 6.93
N GLU A 49 -9.67 0.92 6.12
CA GLU A 49 -9.88 -0.46 6.58
C GLU A 49 -8.57 -1.21 6.89
N ALA A 50 -7.44 -0.71 6.38
CA ALA A 50 -6.13 -1.33 6.60
C ALA A 50 -5.54 -0.93 7.96
N GLU A 51 -4.73 -1.82 8.53
CA GLU A 51 -3.94 -1.51 9.72
C GLU A 51 -2.79 -0.56 9.36
N TYR A 52 -2.81 0.65 9.91
CA TYR A 52 -1.79 1.67 9.63
C TYR A 52 -0.66 1.61 10.66
N ILE A 53 0.57 1.64 10.16
CA ILE A 53 1.80 1.64 10.96
C ILE A 53 2.71 2.75 10.43
N HIS A 54 3.12 3.66 11.32
CA HIS A 54 4.17 4.63 11.03
C HIS A 54 5.54 4.02 11.39
N ASP A 55 6.38 3.75 10.39
CA ASP A 55 7.67 3.07 10.56
C ASP A 55 8.80 4.06 10.90
N ASN A 56 8.60 4.87 11.94
CA ASN A 56 9.53 5.92 12.37
C ASN A 56 10.91 5.40 12.85
N HIS A 57 11.00 4.12 13.20
CA HIS A 57 12.24 3.46 13.62
C HIS A 57 12.85 2.56 12.53
N GLY A 58 12.22 2.48 11.36
CA GLY A 58 12.73 1.71 10.23
C GLY A 58 12.69 0.19 10.42
N PHE A 59 11.87 -0.34 11.34
CA PHE A 59 11.79 -1.77 11.62
C PHE A 59 11.26 -2.54 10.39
N TYR A 60 10.20 -2.04 9.77
CA TYR A 60 9.58 -2.69 8.62
C TYR A 60 10.40 -2.45 7.35
N SER A 61 10.83 -1.21 7.11
CA SER A 61 11.67 -0.88 5.95
C SER A 61 13.01 -1.62 5.96
N ALA A 62 13.67 -1.79 7.11
CA ALA A 62 14.90 -2.59 7.19
C ALA A 62 14.67 -4.08 6.95
N ARG A 63 13.51 -4.62 7.38
CA ARG A 63 13.17 -6.03 7.20
C ARG A 63 12.78 -6.39 5.77
N TYR A 64 12.00 -5.53 5.13
CA TYR A 64 11.38 -5.83 3.83
C TYR A 64 12.04 -5.11 2.66
N LEU A 65 12.86 -4.09 2.92
CA LEU A 65 13.67 -3.36 1.95
C LEU A 65 12.87 -2.89 0.73
N PRO A 66 11.82 -2.05 0.94
CA PRO A 66 11.07 -1.50 -0.19
C PRO A 66 11.99 -0.67 -1.08
N THR A 67 11.89 -0.90 -2.39
CA THR A 67 12.75 -0.25 -3.38
C THR A 67 12.15 1.02 -3.97
N GLN A 68 10.86 1.27 -3.71
CA GLN A 68 10.11 2.45 -4.13
C GLN A 68 8.91 2.65 -3.21
N THR A 69 8.32 3.84 -3.25
CA THR A 69 6.98 4.11 -2.72
C THR A 69 6.12 4.73 -3.81
N PRO A 70 4.82 4.38 -3.89
CA PRO A 70 4.16 3.31 -3.16
C PRO A 70 4.53 1.92 -3.72
N GLN A 71 4.58 0.90 -2.86
CA GLN A 71 4.91 -0.48 -3.23
C GLN A 71 4.11 -1.50 -2.43
N ILE A 72 3.57 -2.50 -3.11
CA ILE A 72 2.89 -3.62 -2.45
C ILE A 72 3.83 -4.81 -2.37
N MET A 73 3.85 -5.46 -1.20
CA MET A 73 4.49 -6.75 -0.99
C MET A 73 3.49 -7.76 -0.42
N VAL A 74 3.36 -8.89 -1.11
CA VAL A 74 2.61 -10.05 -0.61
C VAL A 74 3.59 -10.94 0.14
N VAL A 75 3.44 -10.98 1.46
CA VAL A 75 4.32 -11.73 2.37
C VAL A 75 3.64 -13.02 2.78
N GLY A 76 4.35 -14.15 2.63
CA GLY A 76 3.96 -15.45 3.16
C GLY A 76 4.87 -15.90 4.30
N ARG A 77 4.69 -17.13 4.78
CA ARG A 77 5.47 -17.70 5.91
C ARG A 77 6.97 -17.70 5.68
N GLN A 78 7.41 -17.81 4.43
CA GLN A 78 8.83 -17.88 4.03
C GLN A 78 9.40 -16.52 3.60
N GLY A 79 8.65 -15.43 3.73
CA GLY A 79 9.07 -14.09 3.33
C GLY A 79 8.25 -13.49 2.18
N VAL A 80 8.84 -12.53 1.47
CA VAL A 80 8.19 -11.82 0.35
C VAL A 80 8.01 -12.79 -0.83
N ARG A 81 6.76 -12.96 -1.28
CA ARG A 81 6.42 -13.84 -2.41
C ARG A 81 6.26 -13.07 -3.72
N GLN A 82 5.67 -11.88 -3.64
CA GLN A 82 5.37 -11.03 -4.79
C GLN A 82 5.52 -9.56 -4.41
N VAL A 83 5.93 -8.76 -5.39
CA VAL A 83 6.10 -7.31 -5.27
C VAL A 83 5.41 -6.65 -6.46
N TYR A 84 4.67 -5.57 -6.20
CA TYR A 84 3.94 -4.84 -7.22
C TYR A 84 4.14 -3.33 -7.07
N ARG A 85 4.13 -2.60 -8.18
CA ARG A 85 3.81 -1.18 -8.14
C ARG A 85 2.33 -1.03 -7.77
N LEU A 86 1.98 -0.01 -6.98
CA LEU A 86 0.59 0.20 -6.59
C LEU A 86 -0.32 0.42 -7.81
N THR A 87 0.14 1.16 -8.82
CA THR A 87 -0.61 1.42 -10.06
C THR A 87 -0.94 0.14 -10.83
N GLU A 88 0.03 -0.76 -11.00
CA GLU A 88 -0.16 -2.06 -11.65
C GLU A 88 -1.17 -2.90 -10.88
N PHE A 89 -1.04 -2.94 -9.55
CA PHE A 89 -1.95 -3.68 -8.68
C PHE A 89 -3.39 -3.17 -8.80
N LEU A 90 -3.59 -1.85 -8.69
CA LEU A 90 -4.90 -1.21 -8.82
C LEU A 90 -5.52 -1.43 -10.20
N GLY A 91 -4.70 -1.49 -11.26
CA GLY A 91 -5.14 -1.79 -12.63
C GLY A 91 -5.85 -3.14 -12.81
N HIS A 92 -5.73 -4.08 -11.86
CA HIS A 92 -6.49 -5.34 -11.86
C HIS A 92 -7.93 -5.18 -11.35
N TYR A 93 -8.21 -4.13 -10.58
CA TYR A 93 -9.50 -3.88 -9.92
C TYR A 93 -10.27 -2.73 -10.54
N LEU A 94 -9.60 -1.90 -11.34
CA LEU A 94 -10.22 -0.81 -12.07
C LEU A 94 -10.79 -1.29 -13.41
N PRO A 95 -11.96 -0.77 -13.84
CA PRO A 95 -12.47 -1.02 -15.17
C PRO A 95 -11.47 -0.49 -16.23
N PRO A 96 -11.45 -1.05 -17.45
CA PRO A 96 -10.53 -0.63 -18.50
C PRO A 96 -10.54 0.89 -18.78
N SER A 97 -11.70 1.53 -18.64
CA SER A 97 -11.89 2.98 -18.82
C SER A 97 -11.23 3.84 -17.74
N ALA A 98 -10.79 3.26 -16.63
CA ALA A 98 -10.17 3.96 -15.50
C ALA A 98 -8.67 3.64 -15.35
N LYS A 99 -8.05 2.96 -16.33
CA LYS A 99 -6.62 2.60 -16.28
C LYS A 99 -5.67 3.74 -16.66
N GLU A 100 -6.21 4.84 -17.16
CA GLU A 100 -5.49 6.08 -17.43
C GLU A 100 -5.55 6.99 -16.21
N PHE A 101 -4.91 6.60 -15.10
CA PHE A 101 -4.62 7.55 -14.03
C PHE A 101 -3.27 8.22 -14.32
N PRO A 102 -3.17 9.56 -14.21
CA PRO A 102 -1.92 10.29 -14.33
C PRO A 102 -0.92 9.94 -13.21
#